data_AF-A0A9X3LUZ9-F1
#
_entry.id   AF-A0A9X3LUZ9-F1
#
_cell.length_a   1.000
_cell.length_b   1.000
_cell.length_c   1.000
_cell.angle_alpha   90.00
_cell.angle_beta   90.00
_cell.angle_gamma   90.00
#
_symmetry.space_group_name_H-M   'P 1'
#
loop_
_entity.id
_entity.type
_entity.pdbx_description
1 polymer ?
#
loop_
_entity_poly.entity_id
_entity_poly.type
_entity_poly.pdbx_seq_one_letter_code
_entity_poly.pdbx_strand_id
1 'polypeptide(L)'
;MITAHGARLSVNHTAVEIHPAPLEAALLGSSQPIIIPLADIDGVDFHSGDQWDESTVTLSDTTVRFAPGDTEGPEQLQAAISAAQRGETINLDAVPGFSFVALDVETANQNWGSICQIGVVTVTDGVITDQQGWLCRPPEQLSFFDDANVAIHGITAEDVAQEPSISEILPRVFKYIGDRTVVAHNAYFDASALRYAAHAAGVEMPNLTFACSLAHARAVDLDVENHRLPTLASFFGVALDNHHDAAADAAAAAGIMIGLARRAKYTGPINEYVAESGFHLGSINADHVTPVLKEFRGRQKKEKKPAPWQAVATPDTIPEPNTNADPNSPLYGHNVTLTGEFDPYDKGELWNGIAAQGGQVGKNVTKKTTILVAGAWATMTSKEKRARELMEKGQEIEIWPAEKLFSALNLESEGTK
;
A
#
# COMPACT_ATOMS: atom_id res chain seq x y z
N MET A 1 22.09 -9.69 14.79
CA MET A 1 23.05 -9.68 15.94
C MET A 1 22.30 -9.31 17.20
N ILE A 2 22.60 -9.95 18.33
CA ILE A 2 21.89 -9.69 19.60
C ILE A 2 22.51 -8.47 20.27
N THR A 3 21.68 -7.54 20.74
CA THR A 3 22.16 -6.35 21.46
C THR A 3 22.30 -6.70 22.94
N ALA A 4 23.45 -6.35 23.52
CA ALA A 4 23.71 -6.45 24.96
C ALA A 4 24.20 -5.10 25.48
N HIS A 5 24.23 -4.93 26.79
CA HIS A 5 24.75 -3.74 27.42
C HIS A 5 26.24 -3.58 27.07
N GLY A 6 26.58 -2.53 26.32
CA GLY A 6 27.95 -2.23 25.89
C GLY A 6 28.48 -3.10 24.74
N ALA A 7 27.69 -4.00 24.15
CA ALA A 7 28.18 -4.92 23.12
C ALA A 7 27.11 -5.36 22.11
N ARG A 8 27.56 -5.90 20.97
CA ARG A 8 26.74 -6.69 20.04
C ARG A 8 27.29 -8.10 19.94
N LEU A 9 26.40 -9.07 19.90
CA LEU A 9 26.75 -10.48 19.94
C LEU A 9 26.39 -11.14 18.60
N SER A 10 27.26 -12.02 18.14
CA SER A 10 26.98 -12.96 17.05
C SER A 10 27.34 -14.37 17.50
N VAL A 11 26.51 -15.33 17.10
CA VAL A 11 26.76 -16.76 17.34
C VAL A 11 26.89 -17.44 16.00
N ASN A 12 28.03 -18.08 15.76
CA ASN A 12 28.30 -18.88 14.57
C ASN A 12 28.50 -20.35 14.97
N HIS A 13 28.87 -21.22 14.03
CA HIS A 13 29.01 -22.66 14.32
C HIS A 13 30.22 -23.03 15.20
N THR A 14 31.15 -22.11 15.44
CA THR A 14 32.39 -22.37 16.17
C THR A 14 32.56 -21.54 17.43
N ALA A 15 31.91 -20.37 17.53
CA ALA A 15 32.07 -19.45 18.65
C ALA A 15 30.89 -18.49 18.86
N VAL A 16 30.84 -17.93 20.06
CA VAL A 16 30.13 -16.69 20.38
C VAL A 16 31.13 -15.53 20.31
N GLU A 17 30.82 -14.50 19.53
CA GLU A 17 31.64 -13.30 19.41
C GLU A 17 30.92 -12.11 20.04
N ILE A 18 31.63 -11.40 20.93
CA ILE A 18 31.14 -10.23 21.65
C ILE A 18 31.90 -9.02 21.13
N HIS A 19 31.24 -8.24 20.30
CA HIS A 19 31.78 -7.03 19.67
C HIS A 19 31.48 -5.83 20.57
N PRO A 20 32.48 -5.13 21.13
CA PRO A 20 32.23 -3.96 21.97
C PRO A 20 31.55 -2.85 21.16
N ALA A 21 30.55 -2.20 21.76
CA ALA A 21 29.93 -1.01 21.18
C ALA A 21 30.97 0.13 21.06
N PRO A 22 30.79 1.12 20.16
CA PRO A 22 31.80 2.15 19.92
C PRO A 22 32.28 2.90 21.17
N LEU A 23 31.35 3.18 22.11
CA LEU A 23 31.69 3.80 23.39
C LEU A 23 32.53 2.86 24.27
N GLU A 24 32.14 1.59 24.37
CA GLU A 24 32.85 0.58 25.15
C GLU A 24 34.25 0.31 24.57
N ALA A 25 34.37 0.21 23.25
CA ALA A 25 35.64 0.04 22.56
C ALA A 25 36.60 1.21 22.83
N ALA A 26 36.08 2.45 22.90
CA ALA A 26 36.85 3.63 23.26
C ALA A 26 37.31 3.60 24.73
N LEU A 27 36.46 3.14 25.64
CA LEU A 27 36.80 3.00 27.06
C LEU A 27 37.84 1.90 27.30
N LEU A 28 37.72 0.77 26.60
CA LEU A 28 38.65 -0.36 26.67
C LEU A 28 39.96 -0.11 25.90
N GLY A 29 39.99 0.88 25.01
CA GLY A 29 41.12 1.13 24.10
C GLY A 29 41.31 0.03 23.06
N SER A 30 40.29 -0.79 22.81
CA SER A 30 40.31 -1.91 21.88
C SER A 30 38.93 -2.15 21.28
N SER A 31 38.87 -2.34 19.96
CA SER A 31 37.67 -2.74 19.23
C SER A 31 37.65 -4.23 18.90
N GLN A 32 38.60 -5.01 19.43
CA GLN A 32 38.68 -6.44 19.15
C GLN A 32 37.55 -7.19 19.86
N PRO A 33 36.86 -8.12 19.19
CA PRO A 33 35.81 -8.90 19.82
C PRO A 33 36.39 -9.90 20.81
N ILE A 34 35.62 -10.19 21.87
CA ILE A 34 35.87 -11.34 22.73
C ILE A 34 35.26 -12.56 22.02
N ILE A 35 36.06 -13.59 21.79
CA ILE A 35 35.64 -14.82 21.10
C ILE A 35 35.63 -15.96 22.12
N ILE A 36 34.46 -16.56 22.31
CA ILE A 36 34.26 -17.70 23.21
C ILE A 36 33.97 -18.92 22.34
N PRO A 37 34.89 -19.90 22.23
CA PRO A 37 34.65 -21.11 21.46
C PRO A 37 33.43 -21.86 21.98
N LEU A 38 32.55 -22.32 21.08
CA LEU A 38 31.34 -23.05 21.46
C LEU A 38 31.64 -24.36 22.20
N ALA A 39 32.78 -24.98 21.90
CA ALA A 39 33.26 -26.18 22.59
C ALA A 39 33.61 -25.94 24.06
N ASP A 40 33.84 -24.68 24.46
CA ASP A 40 34.18 -24.29 25.83
C ASP A 40 32.94 -23.86 26.64
N ILE A 41 31.75 -23.85 26.00
CA ILE A 41 30.47 -23.49 26.63
C ILE A 41 29.78 -24.77 27.09
N ASP A 42 30.10 -25.21 28.31
CA ASP A 42 29.52 -26.41 28.95
C ASP A 42 28.08 -26.19 29.47
N GLY A 43 27.65 -24.93 29.57
CA GLY A 43 26.34 -24.52 30.05
C GLY A 43 26.13 -23.02 29.89
N VAL A 44 24.87 -22.59 29.95
CA VAL A 44 24.46 -21.18 29.88
C VAL A 44 23.71 -20.84 31.15
N ASP A 45 24.37 -20.12 32.06
CA ASP A 45 23.75 -19.69 33.31
C ASP A 45 22.97 -18.38 33.08
N PHE A 46 21.65 -18.47 33.19
CA PHE A 46 20.74 -17.35 33.00
C PHE A 46 20.25 -16.81 34.34
N HIS A 47 20.39 -15.50 34.51
CA HIS A 47 19.74 -14.73 35.56
C HIS A 47 18.74 -13.77 34.91
N SER A 48 17.46 -13.96 35.22
CA SER A 48 16.41 -13.05 34.77
C SER A 48 16.43 -11.78 35.62
N GLY A 49 16.60 -10.64 34.96
CA GLY A 49 16.34 -9.33 35.55
C GLY A 49 14.85 -8.97 35.53
N ASP A 50 14.55 -7.75 35.93
CA ASP A 50 13.22 -7.15 35.86
C ASP A 50 13.29 -5.73 35.26
N GLN A 51 12.31 -4.86 35.50
CA GLN A 51 12.36 -3.48 34.97
C GLN A 51 13.45 -2.61 35.59
N TRP A 52 14.07 -3.05 36.68
CA TRP A 52 15.07 -2.32 37.45
C TRP A 52 16.43 -3.03 37.44
N ASP A 53 16.40 -4.36 37.49
CA ASP A 53 17.58 -5.21 37.50
C ASP A 53 17.93 -5.74 36.09
N GLU A 54 19.23 -5.79 35.78
CA GLU A 54 19.74 -6.33 34.52
C GLU A 54 19.55 -7.84 34.42
N SER A 55 19.16 -8.33 33.24
CA SER A 55 19.29 -9.76 32.92
C SER A 55 20.75 -10.06 32.59
N THR A 56 21.25 -11.23 33.00
CA THR A 56 22.62 -11.66 32.67
C THR A 56 22.67 -13.08 32.14
N VAL A 57 23.55 -13.30 31.16
CA VAL A 57 23.87 -14.63 30.64
C VAL A 57 25.37 -14.86 30.84
N THR A 58 25.74 -15.88 31.61
CA THR A 58 27.14 -16.24 31.81
C THR A 58 27.52 -17.40 30.89
N LEU A 59 28.55 -17.15 30.07
CA LEU A 59 29.14 -18.08 29.10
C LEU A 59 30.55 -18.42 29.57
N SER A 60 30.74 -19.62 30.10
CA SER A 60 32.00 -20.04 30.72
C SER A 60 32.40 -19.03 31.82
N ASP A 61 33.47 -18.25 31.64
CA ASP A 61 33.92 -17.21 32.58
C ASP A 61 33.49 -15.77 32.22
N THR A 62 32.70 -15.60 31.15
CA THR A 62 32.29 -14.29 30.64
C THR A 62 30.82 -14.03 30.88
N THR A 63 30.49 -12.98 31.64
CA THR A 63 29.10 -12.55 31.86
C THR A 63 28.70 -11.46 30.87
N VAL A 64 27.69 -11.77 30.07
CA VAL A 64 26.99 -10.83 29.18
C VAL A 64 25.81 -10.22 29.92
N ARG A 65 25.71 -8.89 29.89
CA ARG A 65 24.63 -8.14 30.56
C ARG A 65 23.66 -7.60 29.53
N PHE A 66 22.39 -7.54 29.90
CA PHE A 66 21.32 -6.97 29.09
C PHE A 66 20.63 -5.86 29.88
N ALA A 67 20.07 -4.88 29.16
CA ALA A 67 19.44 -3.73 29.81
C ALA A 67 18.25 -4.19 30.69
N PRO A 68 17.93 -3.48 31.79
CA PRO A 68 16.73 -3.76 32.57
C PRO A 68 15.48 -3.78 31.69
N GLY A 69 14.64 -4.78 31.86
CA GLY A 69 13.44 -5.04 31.06
C GLY A 69 13.69 -5.75 29.72
N ASP A 70 14.94 -6.02 29.33
CA ASP A 70 15.25 -6.82 28.14
C ASP A 70 15.17 -8.33 28.48
N THR A 71 14.07 -8.94 28.06
CA THR A 71 13.86 -10.38 28.12
C THR A 71 14.22 -11.08 26.82
N GLU A 72 14.31 -10.34 25.71
CA GLU A 72 14.43 -10.91 24.37
C GLU A 72 15.89 -11.20 24.01
N GLY A 73 16.81 -10.29 24.31
CA GLY A 73 18.24 -10.48 24.06
C GLY A 73 18.82 -11.74 24.73
N PRO A 74 18.57 -11.98 26.04
CA PRO A 74 19.03 -13.18 26.72
C PRO A 74 18.47 -14.48 26.12
N GLU A 75 17.17 -14.53 25.82
CA GLU A 75 16.50 -15.69 25.23
C GLU A 75 17.06 -15.98 23.82
N GLN A 76 17.26 -14.94 23.01
CA GLN A 76 17.87 -15.04 21.70
C GLN A 76 19.30 -15.60 21.77
N LEU A 77 20.11 -15.15 22.74
CA LEU A 77 21.47 -15.66 22.94
C LEU A 77 21.47 -17.13 23.31
N GLN A 78 20.61 -17.52 24.25
CA GLN A 78 20.50 -18.92 24.69
C GLN A 78 20.02 -19.83 23.55
N ALA A 79 19.03 -19.39 22.77
CA ALA A 79 18.53 -20.13 21.62
C ALA A 79 19.64 -20.30 20.56
N ALA A 80 20.35 -19.21 20.22
CA ALA A 80 21.41 -19.20 19.22
C ALA A 80 22.57 -20.14 19.59
N ILE A 81 23.00 -20.14 20.86
CA ILE A 81 24.03 -21.07 21.36
C ILE A 81 23.55 -22.52 21.26
N SER A 82 22.33 -22.79 21.74
CA SER A 82 21.76 -24.14 21.72
C SER A 82 21.63 -24.70 20.30
N ALA A 83 21.26 -23.87 19.33
CA ALA A 83 21.20 -24.25 17.92
C ALA A 83 22.59 -24.48 17.33
N ALA A 84 23.55 -23.58 17.59
CA ALA A 84 24.91 -23.74 17.11
C ALA A 84 25.58 -25.02 17.65
N GLN A 85 25.29 -25.41 18.89
CA GLN A 85 25.71 -26.69 19.47
C GLN A 85 25.11 -27.91 18.77
N ARG A 86 23.93 -27.78 18.15
CA ARG A 86 23.33 -28.82 17.29
C ARG A 86 23.84 -28.78 15.84
N GLY A 87 24.72 -27.85 15.51
CA GLY A 87 25.18 -27.61 14.13
C GLY A 87 24.18 -26.81 13.27
N GLU A 88 23.18 -26.19 13.90
CA GLU A 88 22.19 -25.32 13.24
C GLU A 88 22.65 -23.85 13.32
N THR A 89 22.28 -23.03 12.33
CA THR A 89 22.44 -21.57 12.43
C THR A 89 21.08 -20.96 12.74
N ILE A 90 20.97 -20.16 13.80
CA ILE A 90 19.81 -19.29 13.97
C ILE A 90 20.12 -17.96 13.30
N ASN A 91 19.39 -17.65 12.23
CA ASN A 91 19.32 -16.28 11.76
C ASN A 91 18.42 -15.51 12.73
N LEU A 92 19.04 -14.75 13.63
CA LEU A 92 18.36 -13.93 14.62
C LEU A 92 17.52 -12.80 14.01
N ASP A 93 17.77 -12.50 12.74
CA ASP A 93 16.99 -11.55 11.96
C ASP A 93 15.83 -12.26 11.20
N ALA A 94 15.68 -13.58 11.29
CA ALA A 94 14.57 -14.28 10.64
C ALA A 94 13.21 -13.92 11.25
N VAL A 95 12.18 -14.02 10.41
CA VAL A 95 10.77 -13.96 10.79
C VAL A 95 10.15 -15.29 10.34
N PRO A 96 10.21 -16.35 11.17
CA PRO A 96 9.79 -17.70 10.77
C PRO A 96 8.40 -17.74 10.15
N GLY A 97 8.26 -18.45 9.03
CA GLY A 97 7.02 -18.55 8.24
C GLY A 97 6.76 -17.36 7.32
N PHE A 98 7.47 -16.25 7.47
CA PHE A 98 7.20 -15.01 6.75
C PHE A 98 7.89 -14.99 5.38
N SER A 99 7.27 -15.67 4.42
CA SER A 99 7.81 -15.90 3.08
C SER A 99 6.93 -15.27 2.00
N PHE A 100 7.55 -14.60 1.04
CA PHE A 100 6.88 -13.89 -0.06
C PHE A 100 7.86 -13.58 -1.20
N VAL A 101 7.37 -13.00 -2.29
CA VAL A 101 8.23 -12.42 -3.34
C VAL A 101 8.00 -10.92 -3.38
N ALA A 102 9.05 -10.10 -3.27
CA ALA A 102 8.92 -8.68 -3.58
C ALA A 102 9.14 -8.43 -5.06
N LEU A 103 8.49 -7.40 -5.60
CA LEU A 103 8.56 -7.02 -7.00
C LEU A 103 8.53 -5.50 -7.12
N ASP A 104 9.25 -5.00 -8.11
CA ASP A 104 9.23 -3.61 -8.53
C ASP A 104 9.45 -3.55 -10.06
N VAL A 105 8.95 -2.51 -10.72
CA VAL A 105 9.07 -2.33 -12.17
C VAL A 105 9.42 -0.90 -12.55
N GLU A 106 10.27 -0.77 -13.57
CA GLU A 106 10.50 0.51 -14.25
C GLU A 106 9.74 0.54 -15.57
N THR A 107 9.26 1.73 -15.96
CA THR A 107 8.43 1.92 -17.17
C THR A 107 9.07 2.94 -18.09
N ALA A 108 9.09 2.65 -19.40
CA ALA A 108 9.74 3.49 -20.40
C ALA A 108 9.02 4.82 -20.64
N ASN A 109 7.70 4.87 -20.43
CA ASN A 109 6.88 6.06 -20.70
C ASN A 109 5.66 6.15 -19.76
N GLN A 110 4.82 7.16 -19.97
CA GLN A 110 3.61 7.40 -19.15
C GLN A 110 2.60 6.24 -19.14
N ASN A 111 2.65 5.32 -20.12
CA ASN A 111 1.80 4.13 -20.09
C ASN A 111 2.45 3.05 -19.24
N TRP A 112 1.80 2.66 -18.14
CA TRP A 112 2.37 1.66 -17.21
C TRP A 112 2.61 0.28 -17.83
N GLY A 113 2.02 -0.03 -19.00
CA GLY A 113 2.32 -1.26 -19.73
C GLY A 113 3.69 -1.24 -20.42
N SER A 114 4.42 -0.13 -20.40
CA SER A 114 5.72 0.06 -21.06
C SER A 114 6.92 -0.44 -20.23
N ILE A 115 6.73 -1.51 -19.46
CA ILE A 115 7.77 -2.05 -18.57
C ILE A 115 9.08 -2.27 -19.34
N CYS A 116 10.17 -1.69 -18.83
CA CYS A 116 11.52 -1.82 -19.36
C CYS A 116 12.51 -2.50 -18.39
N GLN A 117 12.17 -2.60 -17.10
CA GLN A 117 12.89 -3.41 -16.13
C GLN A 117 11.93 -4.06 -15.13
N ILE A 118 12.22 -5.28 -14.70
CA ILE A 118 11.51 -5.94 -13.60
C ILE A 118 12.54 -6.47 -12.60
N GLY A 119 12.34 -6.16 -11.34
CA GLY A 119 13.07 -6.74 -10.21
C GLY A 119 12.19 -7.67 -9.40
N VAL A 120 12.74 -8.80 -8.96
CA VAL A 120 12.09 -9.72 -8.03
C VAL A 120 13.04 -10.18 -6.95
N VAL A 121 12.52 -10.33 -5.73
CA VAL A 121 13.29 -10.76 -4.56
C VAL A 121 12.51 -11.83 -3.82
N THR A 122 13.10 -13.01 -3.63
CA THR A 122 12.50 -14.05 -2.78
C THR A 122 12.87 -13.81 -1.33
N VAL A 123 11.86 -13.78 -0.47
CA VAL A 123 12.00 -13.80 0.98
C VAL A 123 11.54 -15.15 1.50
N THR A 124 12.39 -15.79 2.29
CA THR A 124 12.09 -17.03 3.00
C THR A 124 12.35 -16.80 4.50
N ASP A 125 11.35 -17.04 5.33
CA ASP A 125 11.43 -16.85 6.79
C ASP A 125 11.97 -15.46 7.18
N GLY A 126 11.49 -14.40 6.53
CA GLY A 126 11.92 -13.03 6.80
C GLY A 126 13.35 -12.70 6.38
N VAL A 127 13.97 -13.54 5.54
CA VAL A 127 15.33 -13.36 5.02
C VAL A 127 15.29 -13.33 3.49
N ILE A 128 15.98 -12.37 2.88
CA ILE A 128 16.16 -12.36 1.42
C ILE A 128 17.07 -13.53 1.05
N THR A 129 16.56 -14.45 0.22
CA THR A 129 17.28 -15.67 -0.19
C THR A 129 17.65 -15.70 -1.67
N ASP A 130 17.01 -14.88 -2.50
CA ASP A 130 17.31 -14.76 -3.91
C ASP A 130 16.87 -13.38 -4.45
N GLN A 131 17.58 -12.86 -5.45
CA GLN A 131 17.29 -11.58 -6.09
C GLN A 131 17.64 -11.68 -7.57
N GLN A 132 16.69 -11.28 -8.42
CA GLN A 132 16.85 -11.27 -9.88
C GLN A 132 16.30 -9.98 -10.46
N GLY A 133 16.93 -9.51 -11.54
CA GLY A 133 16.51 -8.35 -12.30
C GLY A 133 16.66 -8.61 -13.79
N TRP A 134 15.72 -8.11 -14.58
CA TRP A 134 15.77 -8.21 -16.03
C TRP A 134 15.46 -6.86 -16.65
N LEU A 135 16.36 -6.38 -17.50
CA LEU A 135 16.00 -5.42 -18.53
C LEU A 135 15.18 -6.12 -19.62
N CYS A 136 14.27 -5.38 -20.24
CA CYS A 136 13.45 -5.93 -21.31
C CYS A 136 12.96 -4.86 -22.26
N ARG A 137 12.69 -5.28 -23.50
CA ARG A 137 12.02 -4.40 -24.47
C ARG A 137 10.53 -4.33 -24.13
N PRO A 138 9.95 -3.12 -23.96
CA PRO A 138 8.51 -2.96 -23.78
C PRO A 138 7.70 -3.54 -24.95
N PRO A 139 6.37 -3.71 -24.82
CA PRO A 139 5.52 -4.08 -25.96
C PRO A 139 5.76 -3.11 -27.12
N GLU A 140 5.76 -3.60 -28.36
CA GLU A 140 6.20 -2.81 -29.51
C GLU A 140 5.41 -1.50 -29.69
N GLN A 141 4.10 -1.54 -29.43
CA GLN A 141 3.23 -0.36 -29.45
C GLN A 141 3.47 0.64 -28.30
N LEU A 142 4.23 0.26 -27.28
CA LEU A 142 4.60 1.07 -26.10
C LEU A 142 6.13 1.28 -25.99
N SER A 143 6.89 1.01 -27.05
CA SER A 143 8.36 0.90 -27.02
C SER A 143 9.13 2.24 -27.10
N PHE A 144 8.44 3.38 -27.02
CA PHE A 144 9.10 4.68 -26.94
C PHE A 144 9.47 5.02 -25.49
N PHE A 145 10.55 5.78 -25.32
CA PHE A 145 11.07 6.20 -24.02
C PHE A 145 10.85 7.70 -23.82
N ASP A 146 10.15 8.07 -22.75
CA ASP A 146 9.94 9.46 -22.36
C ASP A 146 11.14 9.96 -21.54
N ASP A 147 11.68 11.14 -21.86
CA ASP A 147 12.81 11.74 -21.14
C ASP A 147 12.58 11.83 -19.62
N ALA A 148 11.33 12.04 -19.19
CA ALA A 148 10.96 12.11 -17.78
C ALA A 148 11.10 10.76 -17.05
N ASN A 149 10.80 9.65 -17.71
CA ASN A 149 10.98 8.30 -17.16
C ASN A 149 12.47 7.94 -17.15
N VAL A 150 13.16 8.17 -18.27
CA VAL A 150 14.62 7.96 -18.37
C VAL A 150 15.37 8.76 -17.31
N ALA A 151 14.95 9.99 -17.00
CA ALA A 151 15.58 10.81 -15.97
C ALA A 151 15.44 10.24 -14.54
N ILE A 152 14.48 9.33 -14.30
CA ILE A 152 14.29 8.68 -13.00
C ILE A 152 15.26 7.51 -12.85
N HIS A 153 15.22 6.55 -13.79
CA HIS A 153 15.93 5.26 -13.67
C HIS A 153 17.20 5.15 -14.53
N GLY A 154 17.43 6.06 -15.46
CA GLY A 154 18.60 6.07 -16.36
C GLY A 154 18.52 5.12 -17.56
N ILE A 155 17.64 4.12 -17.54
CA ILE A 155 17.44 3.17 -18.66
C ILE A 155 16.97 3.87 -19.94
N THR A 156 17.71 3.70 -21.04
CA THR A 156 17.35 4.21 -22.38
C THR A 156 16.86 3.11 -23.32
N ALA A 157 16.36 3.51 -24.49
CA ALA A 157 15.96 2.58 -25.54
C ALA A 157 17.16 1.74 -26.05
N GLU A 158 18.37 2.30 -26.06
CA GLU A 158 19.59 1.59 -26.42
C GLU A 158 19.96 0.50 -25.42
N ASP A 159 19.78 0.76 -24.13
CA ASP A 159 20.10 -0.20 -23.05
C ASP A 159 19.27 -1.48 -23.20
N VAL A 160 18.00 -1.36 -23.61
CA VAL A 160 17.11 -2.52 -23.77
C VAL A 160 17.11 -3.10 -25.18
N ALA A 161 17.78 -2.49 -26.16
CA ALA A 161 17.62 -2.82 -27.58
C ALA A 161 17.95 -4.29 -27.93
N GLN A 162 18.86 -4.92 -27.18
CA GLN A 162 19.26 -6.32 -27.37
C GLN A 162 18.69 -7.26 -26.29
N GLU A 163 17.89 -6.73 -25.38
CA GLU A 163 17.29 -7.50 -24.30
C GLU A 163 16.06 -8.28 -24.76
N PRO A 164 15.67 -9.35 -24.04
CA PRO A 164 14.45 -10.08 -24.33
C PRO A 164 13.22 -9.17 -24.33
N SER A 165 12.22 -9.52 -25.12
CA SER A 165 10.95 -8.82 -25.08
C SER A 165 10.23 -9.06 -23.76
N ILE A 166 9.39 -8.11 -23.35
CA ILE A 166 8.52 -8.29 -22.18
C ILE A 166 7.64 -9.55 -22.28
N SER A 167 7.24 -9.97 -23.49
CA SER A 167 6.53 -11.23 -23.74
C SER A 167 7.32 -12.48 -23.37
N GLU A 168 8.66 -12.40 -23.41
CA GLU A 168 9.55 -13.50 -23.00
C GLU A 168 9.89 -13.45 -21.50
N ILE A 169 9.87 -12.26 -20.90
CA ILE A 169 10.20 -12.06 -19.48
C ILE A 169 9.00 -12.34 -18.57
N LEU A 170 7.79 -11.88 -18.89
CA LEU A 170 6.61 -12.06 -18.02
C LEU A 170 6.34 -13.52 -17.64
N PRO A 171 6.39 -14.51 -18.57
CA PRO A 171 6.22 -15.92 -18.19
C PRO A 171 7.29 -16.41 -17.21
N ARG A 172 8.53 -15.90 -17.30
CA ARG A 172 9.61 -16.24 -16.36
C ARG A 172 9.34 -15.64 -14.99
N VAL A 173 8.90 -14.38 -14.94
CA VAL A 173 8.51 -13.69 -13.71
C VAL A 173 7.33 -14.38 -13.03
N PHE A 174 6.29 -14.75 -13.77
CA PHE A 174 5.14 -15.45 -13.19
C PHE A 174 5.50 -16.84 -12.66
N LYS A 175 6.35 -17.59 -13.39
CA LYS A 175 6.90 -18.86 -12.91
C LYS A 175 7.77 -18.66 -11.66
N TYR A 176 8.53 -17.57 -11.62
CA TYR A 176 9.34 -17.21 -10.46
C TYR A 176 8.46 -16.90 -9.25
N ILE A 177 7.39 -16.12 -9.41
CA ILE A 177 6.46 -15.80 -8.31
C ILE A 177 5.77 -17.07 -7.80
N GLY A 178 5.22 -17.88 -8.70
CA GLY A 178 4.41 -19.06 -8.35
C GLY A 178 3.14 -18.64 -7.58
N ASP A 179 2.80 -19.38 -6.53
CA ASP A 179 1.62 -19.11 -5.70
C ASP A 179 1.89 -18.13 -4.53
N ARG A 180 3.08 -17.55 -4.48
CA ARG A 180 3.50 -16.66 -3.38
C ARG A 180 2.84 -15.30 -3.50
N THR A 181 2.53 -14.68 -2.36
CA THR A 181 2.09 -13.28 -2.31
C THR A 181 3.21 -12.37 -2.78
N VAL A 182 2.86 -11.41 -3.63
CA VAL A 182 3.77 -10.39 -4.13
C VAL A 182 3.76 -9.17 -3.21
N VAL A 183 4.92 -8.63 -2.86
CA VAL A 183 5.06 -7.39 -2.07
C VAL A 183 5.67 -6.31 -2.94
N ALA A 184 5.06 -5.13 -2.96
CA ALA A 184 5.62 -3.98 -3.68
C ALA A 184 5.39 -2.68 -2.90
N HIS A 185 6.25 -1.69 -3.14
CA HIS A 185 6.15 -0.38 -2.50
C HIS A 185 5.26 0.53 -3.36
N ASN A 186 3.98 0.65 -2.98
CA ASN A 186 2.89 1.13 -3.84
C ASN A 186 2.35 0.10 -4.85
N ALA A 187 2.17 -1.14 -4.38
CA ALA A 187 1.70 -2.31 -5.15
C ALA A 187 0.56 -2.14 -6.17
N TYR A 188 -0.31 -1.13 -6.05
CA TYR A 188 -1.32 -0.88 -7.09
C TYR A 188 -0.69 -0.50 -8.44
N PHE A 189 0.40 0.27 -8.41
CA PHE A 189 1.16 0.64 -9.61
C PHE A 189 1.75 -0.60 -10.26
N ASP A 190 2.58 -1.37 -9.53
CA ASP A 190 3.27 -2.55 -10.05
C ASP A 190 2.31 -3.61 -10.57
N ALA A 191 1.24 -3.90 -9.82
CA ALA A 191 0.21 -4.83 -10.26
C ALA A 191 -0.44 -4.34 -11.58
N SER A 192 -0.80 -3.05 -11.67
CA SER A 192 -1.41 -2.49 -12.87
C SER A 192 -0.44 -2.51 -14.07
N ALA A 193 0.84 -2.20 -13.85
CA ALA A 193 1.88 -2.26 -14.86
C ALA A 193 2.04 -3.68 -15.41
N LEU A 194 2.14 -4.69 -14.54
CA LEU A 194 2.20 -6.10 -14.95
C LEU A 194 0.98 -6.49 -15.80
N ARG A 195 -0.23 -6.10 -15.39
CA ARG A 195 -1.45 -6.41 -16.15
C ARG A 195 -1.44 -5.77 -17.53
N TYR A 196 -1.08 -4.49 -17.61
CA TYR A 196 -1.07 -3.75 -18.86
C TYR A 196 0.01 -4.27 -19.80
N ALA A 197 1.20 -4.57 -19.28
CA ALA A 197 2.27 -5.19 -20.05
C ALA A 197 1.86 -6.58 -20.57
N ALA A 198 1.27 -7.42 -19.72
CA ALA A 198 0.78 -8.75 -20.13
C ALA A 198 -0.28 -8.65 -21.23
N HIS A 199 -1.28 -7.80 -21.05
CA HIS A 199 -2.31 -7.56 -22.06
C HIS A 199 -1.73 -7.02 -23.38
N ALA A 200 -0.85 -6.02 -23.31
CA ALA A 200 -0.20 -5.43 -24.48
C ALA A 200 0.71 -6.42 -25.22
N ALA A 201 1.35 -7.34 -24.50
CA ALA A 201 2.25 -8.35 -25.04
C ALA A 201 1.55 -9.66 -25.45
N GLY A 202 0.24 -9.78 -25.23
CA GLY A 202 -0.51 -11.01 -25.48
C GLY A 202 -0.13 -12.19 -24.57
N VAL A 203 0.37 -11.89 -23.37
CA VAL A 203 0.73 -12.88 -22.34
C VAL A 203 -0.45 -13.09 -21.39
N GLU A 204 -0.73 -14.34 -21.05
CA GLU A 204 -1.78 -14.68 -20.08
C GLU A 204 -1.39 -14.20 -18.68
N MET A 205 -2.31 -13.47 -18.03
CA MET A 205 -2.13 -12.97 -16.67
C MET A 205 -2.64 -14.01 -15.65
N PRO A 206 -1.77 -14.60 -14.80
CA PRO A 206 -2.21 -15.49 -13.74
C PRO A 206 -2.91 -14.71 -12.62
N ASN A 207 -3.63 -15.45 -11.77
CA ASN A 207 -4.15 -14.91 -10.52
C ASN A 207 -3.00 -14.75 -9.52
N LEU A 208 -2.71 -13.53 -9.10
CA LEU A 208 -1.72 -13.25 -8.05
C LEU A 208 -2.33 -12.45 -6.92
N THR A 209 -1.75 -12.58 -5.72
CA THR A 209 -2.11 -11.76 -4.55
C THR A 209 -1.00 -10.77 -4.24
N PHE A 210 -1.37 -9.59 -3.74
CA PHE A 210 -0.45 -8.50 -3.46
C PHE A 210 -0.58 -7.99 -2.03
N ALA A 211 0.53 -7.61 -1.42
CA ALA A 211 0.61 -6.78 -0.22
C ALA A 211 1.43 -5.51 -0.51
N CYS A 212 1.17 -4.43 0.23
CA CYS A 212 1.71 -3.10 -0.08
C CYS A 212 2.52 -2.55 1.09
N SER A 213 3.85 -2.57 0.99
CA SER A 213 4.72 -2.11 2.09
C SER A 213 4.44 -0.66 2.49
N LEU A 214 4.11 0.20 1.52
CA LEU A 214 3.68 1.60 1.76
C LEU A 214 2.39 1.69 2.60
N ALA A 215 1.39 0.87 2.30
CA ALA A 215 0.12 0.89 3.03
C ALA A 215 0.32 0.42 4.48
N HIS A 216 1.10 -0.64 4.68
CA HIS A 216 1.44 -1.14 6.01
C HIS A 216 2.28 -0.14 6.81
N ALA A 217 3.28 0.48 6.20
CA ALA A 217 4.10 1.50 6.85
C ALA A 217 3.27 2.71 7.31
N ARG A 218 2.32 3.19 6.48
CA ARG A 218 1.41 4.29 6.84
C ARG A 218 0.42 3.94 7.94
N ALA A 219 0.19 2.66 8.23
CA ALA A 219 -0.75 2.22 9.24
C ALA A 219 -0.14 2.14 10.65
N VAL A 220 1.19 2.18 10.74
CA VAL A 220 1.93 2.14 12.00
C VAL A 220 2.54 3.51 12.28
N ASP A 221 2.74 3.83 13.55
CA ASP A 221 3.36 5.08 13.97
C ASP A 221 4.89 4.97 13.84
N LEU A 222 5.42 5.56 12.76
CA LEU A 222 6.84 5.65 12.45
C LEU A 222 7.26 7.12 12.51
N ASP A 223 8.37 7.38 13.21
CA ASP A 223 8.97 8.70 13.28
C ASP A 223 9.79 8.98 12.01
N VAL A 224 9.09 9.28 10.92
CA VAL A 224 9.67 9.56 9.59
C VAL A 224 9.03 10.79 8.96
N GLU A 225 9.82 11.56 8.21
CA GLU A 225 9.34 12.76 7.51
C GLU A 225 8.30 12.45 6.42
N ASN A 226 8.42 11.28 5.79
CA ASN A 226 7.51 10.78 4.77
C ASN A 226 7.67 9.26 4.63
N HIS A 227 6.80 8.64 3.83
CA HIS A 227 6.76 7.19 3.64
C HIS A 227 7.28 6.75 2.27
N ARG A 228 8.14 7.55 1.62
CA ARG A 228 8.78 7.14 0.36
C ARG A 228 9.77 6.02 0.61
N LEU A 229 10.07 5.25 -0.43
CA LEU A 229 10.95 4.09 -0.35
C LEU A 229 12.31 4.43 0.30
N PRO A 230 13.05 5.48 -0.10
CA PRO A 230 14.36 5.77 0.50
C PRO A 230 14.28 6.11 1.99
N THR A 231 13.25 6.87 2.40
CA THR A 231 13.05 7.26 3.81
C THR A 231 12.75 6.04 4.67
N LEU A 232 11.88 5.14 4.21
CA LEU A 232 11.57 3.91 4.95
C LEU A 232 12.72 2.90 4.92
N ALA A 233 13.43 2.76 3.80
CA ALA A 233 14.61 1.92 3.70
C ALA A 233 15.66 2.36 4.74
N SER A 234 15.94 3.67 4.81
CA SER A 234 16.82 4.24 5.83
C SER A 234 16.32 3.97 7.26
N PHE A 235 15.02 4.20 7.53
CA PHE A 235 14.43 3.96 8.85
C PHE A 235 14.58 2.51 9.32
N PHE A 236 14.38 1.53 8.42
CA PHE A 236 14.51 0.11 8.73
C PHE A 236 15.94 -0.44 8.58
N GLY A 237 16.92 0.39 8.24
CA GLY A 237 18.31 -0.02 8.04
C GLY A 237 18.51 -0.93 6.82
N VAL A 238 17.67 -0.78 5.80
CA VAL A 238 17.74 -1.53 4.54
C VAL A 238 18.64 -0.76 3.57
N ALA A 239 19.60 -1.45 2.97
CA ALA A 239 20.48 -0.86 1.96
C ALA A 239 19.67 -0.47 0.70
N LEU A 240 19.97 0.71 0.16
CA LEU A 240 19.41 1.20 -1.09
C LEU A 240 20.53 1.91 -1.86
N ASP A 241 21.45 1.11 -2.40
CA ASP A 241 22.68 1.61 -3.02
C ASP A 241 22.47 2.14 -4.44
N ASN A 242 21.35 1.76 -5.09
CA ASN A 242 20.97 2.20 -6.44
C ASN A 242 19.44 2.39 -6.53
N HIS A 243 18.94 3.53 -6.05
CA HIS A 243 17.52 3.88 -6.17
C HIS A 243 17.15 4.02 -7.65
N HIS A 244 16.01 3.46 -8.06
CA HIS A 244 15.56 3.32 -9.45
C HIS A 244 16.23 2.21 -10.28
N ASP A 245 16.83 1.23 -9.59
CA ASP A 245 16.99 -0.12 -10.13
C ASP A 245 15.88 -1.01 -9.55
N ALA A 246 15.11 -1.65 -10.42
CA ALA A 246 13.95 -2.43 -10.00
C ALA A 246 14.30 -3.56 -9.01
N ALA A 247 15.47 -4.19 -9.12
CA ALA A 247 15.84 -5.27 -8.20
C ALA A 247 16.23 -4.70 -6.83
N ALA A 248 16.94 -3.57 -6.79
CA ALA A 248 17.28 -2.85 -5.56
C ALA A 248 16.02 -2.30 -4.87
N ASP A 249 15.10 -1.70 -5.61
CA ASP A 249 13.85 -1.15 -5.06
C ASP A 249 12.92 -2.27 -4.56
N ALA A 250 12.85 -3.42 -5.25
CA ALA A 250 12.18 -4.62 -4.75
C ALA A 250 12.80 -5.15 -3.44
N ALA A 251 14.13 -5.16 -3.34
CA ALA A 251 14.83 -5.57 -2.11
C ALA A 251 14.55 -4.59 -0.96
N ALA A 252 14.48 -3.29 -1.24
CA ALA A 252 14.09 -2.29 -0.26
C ALA A 252 12.64 -2.48 0.21
N ALA A 253 11.70 -2.73 -0.71
CA ALA A 253 10.32 -3.04 -0.37
C ALA A 253 10.19 -4.30 0.50
N ALA A 254 10.98 -5.35 0.20
CA ALA A 254 11.07 -6.55 1.02
C ALA A 254 11.59 -6.25 2.43
N GLY A 255 12.71 -5.53 2.54
CA GLY A 255 13.32 -5.16 3.81
C GLY A 255 12.38 -4.33 4.69
N ILE A 256 11.62 -3.40 4.11
CA ILE A 256 10.60 -2.63 4.83
C ILE A 256 9.51 -3.55 5.38
N MET A 257 8.98 -4.48 4.57
CA MET A 257 7.93 -5.40 5.02
C MET A 257 8.43 -6.34 6.13
N ILE A 258 9.66 -6.84 6.01
CA ILE A 258 10.33 -7.63 7.05
C ILE A 258 10.51 -6.79 8.31
N GLY A 259 10.98 -5.55 8.19
CA GLY A 259 11.18 -4.64 9.33
C GLY A 259 9.87 -4.34 10.07
N LEU A 260 8.77 -4.17 9.35
CA LEU A 260 7.43 -4.01 9.92
C LEU A 260 6.97 -5.27 10.67
N ALA A 261 7.20 -6.47 10.11
CA ALA A 261 6.89 -7.73 10.77
C ALA A 261 7.74 -7.94 12.04
N ARG A 262 9.04 -7.67 11.99
CA ARG A 262 9.94 -7.71 13.16
C ARG A 262 9.50 -6.73 14.25
N ARG A 263 9.15 -5.50 13.90
CA ARG A 263 8.64 -4.50 14.85
C ARG A 263 7.35 -4.96 15.52
N ALA A 264 6.50 -5.69 14.80
CA ALA A 264 5.28 -6.30 15.34
C ALA A 264 5.54 -7.59 16.14
N LYS A 265 6.80 -8.07 16.21
CA LYS A 265 7.18 -9.38 16.75
C LYS A 265 6.38 -10.52 16.14
N TYR A 266 6.04 -10.39 14.86
CA TYR A 266 5.21 -11.33 14.15
C TYR A 266 6.00 -12.57 13.73
N THR A 267 5.35 -13.72 13.69
CA THR A 267 5.83 -14.96 13.06
C THR A 267 4.65 -15.62 12.38
N GLY A 268 4.85 -16.24 11.23
CA GLY A 268 3.79 -16.87 10.45
C GLY A 268 3.75 -16.38 9.00
N PRO A 269 2.74 -16.81 8.24
CA PRO A 269 2.66 -16.51 6.81
C PRO A 269 2.21 -15.05 6.56
N ILE A 270 2.59 -14.49 5.41
CA ILE A 270 2.34 -13.08 5.09
C ILE A 270 0.84 -12.73 4.97
N ASN A 271 -0.01 -13.65 4.52
CA ASN A 271 -1.45 -13.43 4.41
C ASN A 271 -2.10 -13.17 5.78
N GLU A 272 -1.67 -13.88 6.81
CA GLU A 272 -2.13 -13.67 8.19
C GLU A 272 -1.60 -12.35 8.76
N TYR A 273 -0.33 -12.03 8.53
CA TYR A 273 0.23 -10.72 8.91
C TYR A 273 -0.56 -9.56 8.32
N VAL A 274 -0.93 -9.67 7.03
CA VAL A 274 -1.70 -8.64 6.33
C VAL A 274 -3.08 -8.47 6.97
N ALA A 275 -3.77 -9.58 7.27
CA ALA A 275 -5.06 -9.57 7.94
C ALA A 275 -4.97 -8.99 9.36
N GLU A 276 -4.01 -9.42 10.18
CA GLU A 276 -3.81 -8.94 11.55
C GLU A 276 -3.46 -7.45 11.61
N SER A 277 -2.73 -6.97 10.61
CA SER A 277 -2.43 -5.55 10.39
C SER A 277 -3.65 -4.74 9.93
N GLY A 278 -4.81 -5.38 9.73
CA GLY A 278 -6.06 -4.75 9.33
C GLY A 278 -6.10 -4.40 7.84
N PHE A 279 -5.57 -5.28 6.99
CA PHE A 279 -5.64 -5.15 5.53
C PHE A 279 -6.13 -6.45 4.87
N HIS A 280 -6.72 -6.32 3.69
CA HIS A 280 -6.93 -7.42 2.78
C HIS A 280 -5.86 -7.40 1.69
N LEU A 281 -5.36 -8.58 1.34
CA LEU A 281 -4.50 -8.75 0.17
C LEU A 281 -5.20 -8.19 -1.06
N GLY A 282 -4.45 -7.45 -1.87
CA GLY A 282 -4.85 -7.11 -3.23
C GLY A 282 -4.83 -8.36 -4.10
N SER A 283 -5.47 -8.27 -5.26
CA SER A 283 -5.49 -9.37 -6.23
C SER A 283 -5.42 -8.83 -7.64
N ILE A 284 -4.76 -9.56 -8.52
CA ILE A 284 -4.75 -9.30 -9.96
C ILE A 284 -5.21 -10.54 -10.72
N ASN A 285 -5.94 -10.31 -11.79
CA ASN A 285 -6.23 -11.28 -12.84
C ASN A 285 -6.25 -10.57 -14.20
N ALA A 286 -6.64 -11.29 -15.26
CA ALA A 286 -6.71 -10.74 -16.61
C ALA A 286 -7.62 -9.49 -16.70
N ASP A 287 -8.72 -9.45 -15.94
CA ASP A 287 -9.77 -8.43 -16.10
C ASP A 287 -9.55 -7.21 -15.19
N HIS A 288 -9.11 -7.41 -13.95
CA HIS A 288 -9.05 -6.35 -12.95
C HIS A 288 -7.87 -6.45 -11.98
N VAL A 289 -7.53 -5.30 -11.41
CA VAL A 289 -6.64 -5.16 -10.25
C VAL A 289 -7.47 -4.67 -9.07
N THR A 290 -7.51 -5.46 -8.01
CA THR A 290 -8.06 -5.07 -6.71
C THR A 290 -6.89 -4.60 -5.85
N PRO A 291 -6.87 -3.33 -5.41
CA PRO A 291 -5.80 -2.81 -4.57
C PRO A 291 -5.79 -3.48 -3.18
N VAL A 292 -4.68 -3.33 -2.45
CA VAL A 292 -4.63 -3.65 -1.03
C VAL A 292 -5.54 -2.67 -0.28
N LEU A 293 -6.56 -3.19 0.39
CA LEU A 293 -7.57 -2.38 1.07
C LEU A 293 -7.41 -2.51 2.58
N LYS A 294 -7.52 -1.39 3.30
CA LYS A 294 -7.61 -1.44 4.76
C LYS A 294 -8.93 -2.10 5.13
N GLU A 295 -8.89 -3.10 6.00
CA GLU A 295 -10.08 -3.65 6.61
C GLU A 295 -10.82 -2.49 7.28
N PHE A 296 -12.04 -2.25 6.80
CA PHE A 296 -13.00 -1.55 7.62
C PHE A 296 -13.31 -2.50 8.78
N ARG A 297 -12.55 -2.38 9.88
CA ARG A 297 -13.06 -2.74 11.19
C ARG A 297 -14.28 -1.87 11.35
N GLY A 298 -15.43 -2.42 10.97
CA GLY A 298 -16.73 -1.85 11.24
C GLY A 298 -16.62 -1.44 12.70
N ARG A 299 -16.64 -0.13 12.95
CA ARG A 299 -16.76 0.41 14.29
C ARG A 299 -17.84 -0.45 14.90
N GLN A 300 -17.53 -1.27 15.92
CA GLN A 300 -18.59 -1.88 16.71
C GLN A 300 -19.54 -0.73 16.96
N LYS A 301 -20.78 -0.85 16.46
CA LYS A 301 -21.82 0.15 16.67
C LYS A 301 -22.01 0.19 18.19
N LYS A 302 -21.17 0.95 18.90
CA LYS A 302 -21.66 1.72 20.03
C LYS A 302 -22.79 2.51 19.41
N GLU A 303 -24.01 2.24 19.86
CA GLU A 303 -25.18 3.03 19.58
C GLU A 303 -24.86 4.48 19.94
N LYS A 304 -24.22 5.18 19.00
CA LYS A 304 -24.07 6.61 19.05
C LYS A 304 -25.42 7.13 18.66
N LYS A 305 -26.16 7.63 19.64
CA LYS A 305 -27.27 8.54 19.38
C LYS A 305 -26.74 9.58 18.37
N PRO A 306 -27.34 9.70 17.18
CA PRO A 306 -26.80 10.55 16.15
C PRO A 306 -26.77 11.99 16.65
N ALA A 307 -25.67 12.70 16.36
CA ALA A 307 -25.63 14.14 16.53
C ALA A 307 -26.58 14.76 15.47
N PRO A 308 -27.32 15.84 15.79
CA PRO A 308 -28.53 16.25 15.07
C PRO A 308 -28.34 16.67 13.59
N TRP A 309 -27.10 16.79 13.13
CA TRP A 309 -26.74 17.36 11.82
C TRP A 309 -26.28 16.31 10.79
N GLN A 310 -26.18 15.02 11.15
CA GLN A 310 -25.85 13.93 10.23
C GLN A 310 -27.07 13.28 9.54
N ALA A 311 -28.26 13.87 9.68
CA ALA A 311 -29.48 13.38 9.07
C ALA A 311 -29.79 14.09 7.73
N VAL A 312 -28.87 14.11 6.77
CA VAL A 312 -29.24 14.35 5.36
C VAL A 312 -28.17 13.81 4.41
N ALA A 313 -28.13 12.48 4.29
CA ALA A 313 -27.54 11.85 3.12
C ALA A 313 -28.54 11.95 1.96
N THR A 314 -28.06 12.32 0.76
CA THR A 314 -28.78 12.13 -0.50
C THR A 314 -29.44 10.75 -0.50
N PRO A 315 -30.76 10.62 -0.72
CA PRO A 315 -31.42 9.31 -0.68
C PRO A 315 -30.77 8.34 -1.67
N ASP A 316 -30.57 7.09 -1.27
CA ASP A 316 -30.04 6.07 -2.19
C ASP A 316 -31.02 5.74 -3.33
N THR A 317 -32.32 5.95 -3.07
CA THR A 317 -33.45 5.67 -3.96
C THR A 317 -33.85 6.92 -4.77
N ILE A 318 -33.85 6.78 -6.09
CA ILE A 318 -34.40 7.79 -7.00
C ILE A 318 -35.93 7.62 -6.99
N PRO A 319 -36.71 8.66 -6.69
CA PRO A 319 -38.17 8.56 -6.74
C PRO A 319 -38.65 8.39 -8.19
N GLU A 320 -39.65 7.52 -8.38
CA GLU A 320 -40.32 7.33 -9.68
C GLU A 320 -41.19 8.56 -10.00
N PRO A 321 -41.22 9.03 -11.25
CA PRO A 321 -42.03 10.18 -11.64
C PRO A 321 -43.52 9.90 -11.48
N ASN A 322 -44.25 10.86 -10.91
CA ASN A 322 -45.70 10.79 -10.78
C ASN A 322 -46.38 10.92 -12.14
N THR A 323 -46.92 9.82 -12.65
CA THR A 323 -47.59 9.76 -13.96
C THR A 323 -48.93 10.49 -14.02
N ASN A 324 -49.48 10.90 -12.86
CA ASN A 324 -50.71 11.68 -12.76
C ASN A 324 -50.45 13.16 -12.40
N ALA A 325 -49.20 13.61 -12.46
CA ALA A 325 -48.86 15.02 -12.23
C ALA A 325 -49.47 15.92 -13.32
N ASP A 326 -49.66 17.20 -13.01
CA ASP A 326 -50.19 18.20 -13.95
C ASP A 326 -49.30 18.26 -15.20
N PRO A 327 -49.81 17.96 -16.41
CA PRO A 327 -49.03 18.05 -17.63
C PRO A 327 -48.51 19.44 -17.96
N ASN A 328 -49.05 20.50 -17.33
CA ASN A 328 -48.56 21.87 -17.47
C ASN A 328 -47.45 22.23 -16.47
N SER A 329 -47.05 21.30 -15.60
CA SER A 329 -45.94 21.50 -14.68
C SER A 329 -44.62 21.70 -15.45
N PRO A 330 -43.78 22.69 -15.07
CA PRO A 330 -42.49 22.96 -15.71
C PRO A 330 -41.51 21.78 -15.71
N LEU A 331 -41.73 20.78 -14.85
CA LEU A 331 -40.86 19.61 -14.71
C LEU A 331 -41.46 18.34 -15.33
N TYR A 332 -42.72 18.38 -15.78
CA TYR A 332 -43.42 17.20 -16.27
C TYR A 332 -42.75 16.64 -17.53
N GLY A 333 -42.37 15.35 -17.51
CA GLY A 333 -41.74 14.67 -18.64
C GLY A 333 -40.26 15.02 -18.86
N HIS A 334 -39.67 15.90 -18.05
CA HIS A 334 -38.26 16.25 -18.14
C HIS A 334 -37.37 15.27 -17.36
N ASN A 335 -36.14 15.05 -17.86
CA ASN A 335 -35.09 14.35 -17.11
C ASN A 335 -34.18 15.38 -16.44
N VAL A 336 -34.26 15.46 -15.12
CA VAL A 336 -33.65 16.51 -14.30
C VAL A 336 -32.44 15.95 -13.55
N THR A 337 -31.31 16.66 -13.61
CA THR A 337 -30.10 16.32 -12.84
C THR A 337 -29.72 17.48 -11.94
N LEU A 338 -29.36 17.21 -10.69
CA LEU A 338 -28.90 18.23 -9.73
C LEU A 338 -27.38 18.20 -9.57
N THR A 339 -26.75 19.38 -9.51
CA THR A 339 -25.32 19.55 -9.22
C THR A 339 -25.10 20.78 -8.33
N GLY A 340 -24.14 20.74 -7.40
CA GLY A 340 -23.90 21.82 -6.41
C GLY A 340 -24.63 21.64 -5.06
N GLU A 341 -24.62 22.69 -4.23
CA GLU A 341 -25.32 22.80 -2.94
C GLU A 341 -26.66 23.54 -3.11
N PHE A 342 -27.68 23.14 -2.34
CA PHE A 342 -29.06 23.63 -2.49
C PHE A 342 -29.66 24.14 -1.18
N ASP A 343 -28.82 24.62 -0.27
CA ASP A 343 -29.25 25.13 1.04
C ASP A 343 -30.40 26.15 0.91
N PRO A 344 -31.42 26.09 1.78
CA PRO A 344 -31.55 25.20 2.95
C PRO A 344 -32.10 23.80 2.62
N TYR A 345 -32.41 23.51 1.36
CA TYR A 345 -33.11 22.30 0.94
C TYR A 345 -32.17 21.13 0.71
N ASP A 346 -32.56 19.96 1.19
CA ASP A 346 -31.82 18.75 0.91
C ASP A 346 -32.15 18.19 -0.48
N LYS A 347 -31.18 17.51 -1.09
CA LYS A 347 -31.34 16.96 -2.46
C LYS A 347 -32.44 15.91 -2.55
N GLY A 348 -32.74 15.20 -1.46
CA GLY A 348 -33.82 14.22 -1.42
C GLY A 348 -35.20 14.87 -1.48
N GLU A 349 -35.41 15.94 -0.72
CA GLU A 349 -36.61 16.78 -0.79
C GLU A 349 -36.82 17.32 -2.21
N LEU A 350 -35.76 17.84 -2.82
CA LEU A 350 -35.81 18.32 -4.21
C LEU A 350 -36.11 17.20 -5.20
N TRP A 351 -35.52 16.01 -5.03
CA TRP A 351 -35.83 14.85 -5.88
C TRP A 351 -37.29 14.42 -5.78
N ASN A 352 -37.84 14.39 -4.56
CA ASN A 352 -39.23 14.06 -4.33
C ASN A 352 -40.17 15.12 -4.93
N GLY A 353 -39.82 16.41 -4.81
CA GLY A 353 -40.56 17.50 -5.45
C GLY A 353 -40.57 17.38 -6.99
N ILE A 354 -39.41 17.10 -7.58
CA ILE A 354 -39.29 16.89 -9.04
C ILE A 354 -40.16 15.71 -9.48
N ALA A 355 -40.07 14.58 -8.78
CA ALA A 355 -40.85 13.39 -9.10
C ALA A 355 -42.36 13.60 -8.90
N ALA A 356 -42.77 14.31 -7.84
CA ALA A 356 -44.18 14.65 -7.60
C ALA A 356 -44.79 15.49 -8.73
N GLN A 357 -43.96 16.29 -9.40
CA GLN A 357 -44.30 17.09 -10.58
C GLN A 357 -44.17 16.36 -11.93
N GLY A 358 -43.88 15.05 -11.91
CA GLY A 358 -43.76 14.21 -13.11
C GLY A 358 -42.40 14.28 -13.81
N GLY A 359 -41.39 14.85 -13.16
CA GLY A 359 -40.02 14.86 -13.66
C GLY A 359 -39.24 13.60 -13.27
N GLN A 360 -38.42 13.09 -14.18
CA GLN A 360 -37.53 11.97 -13.92
C GLN A 360 -36.19 12.47 -13.39
N VAL A 361 -35.81 12.05 -12.19
CA VAL A 361 -34.52 12.42 -11.61
C VAL A 361 -33.40 11.51 -12.14
N GLY A 362 -32.26 12.11 -12.51
CA GLY A 362 -31.05 11.43 -12.92
C GLY A 362 -29.85 11.77 -12.03
N LYS A 363 -29.08 10.75 -11.61
CA LYS A 363 -27.86 10.94 -10.79
C LYS A 363 -26.72 11.62 -11.56
N ASN A 364 -26.67 11.45 -12.88
CA ASN A 364 -25.61 11.92 -13.77
C ASN A 364 -26.19 12.59 -15.02
N VAL A 365 -25.39 13.46 -15.65
CA VAL A 365 -25.73 14.08 -16.94
C VAL A 365 -25.55 13.07 -18.07
N THR A 366 -26.60 12.82 -18.83
CA THR A 366 -26.64 11.83 -19.91
C THR A 366 -27.30 12.41 -21.18
N LYS A 367 -27.39 11.61 -22.25
CA LYS A 367 -28.15 11.97 -23.47
C LYS A 367 -29.66 12.15 -23.24
N LYS A 368 -30.18 11.66 -22.10
CA LYS A 368 -31.58 11.82 -21.73
C LYS A 368 -31.84 13.11 -20.96
N THR A 369 -30.80 13.69 -20.34
CA THR A 369 -30.93 14.90 -19.52
C THR A 369 -31.46 16.05 -20.35
N THR A 370 -32.55 16.67 -19.90
CA THR A 370 -33.16 17.85 -20.52
C THR A 370 -33.01 19.09 -19.66
N ILE A 371 -32.88 18.92 -18.33
CA ILE A 371 -32.67 20.01 -17.37
C ILE A 371 -31.50 19.64 -16.45
N LEU A 372 -30.52 20.53 -16.34
CA LEU A 372 -29.51 20.50 -15.29
C LEU A 372 -29.78 21.66 -14.33
N VAL A 373 -29.98 21.39 -13.04
CA VAL A 373 -30.08 22.44 -12.03
C VAL A 373 -28.72 22.60 -11.34
N ALA A 374 -28.18 23.80 -11.39
CA ALA A 374 -26.94 24.20 -10.76
C ALA A 374 -27.22 24.96 -9.46
N GLY A 375 -26.80 24.35 -8.34
CA GLY A 375 -26.77 24.95 -7.02
C GLY A 375 -25.49 25.76 -6.77
N ALA A 376 -25.42 26.41 -5.61
CA ALA A 376 -24.29 27.25 -5.24
C ALA A 376 -22.99 26.44 -5.20
N TRP A 377 -21.94 26.96 -5.83
CA TRP A 377 -20.57 26.41 -5.76
C TRP A 377 -19.54 27.47 -6.19
N ALA A 378 -18.31 27.38 -5.67
CA ALA A 378 -17.25 28.35 -5.95
C ALA A 378 -16.68 28.30 -7.39
N THR A 379 -16.88 27.18 -8.08
CA THR A 379 -16.41 26.93 -9.45
C THR A 379 -17.39 25.98 -10.19
N MET A 380 -17.34 25.98 -11.52
CA MET A 380 -18.19 25.14 -12.37
C MET A 380 -17.98 23.64 -12.06
N THR A 381 -19.08 22.92 -11.82
CA THR A 381 -19.01 21.48 -11.47
C THR A 381 -18.70 20.60 -12.69
N SER A 382 -18.18 19.38 -12.47
CA SER A 382 -17.92 18.41 -13.54
C SER A 382 -19.17 18.02 -14.33
N LYS A 383 -20.34 17.99 -13.67
CA LYS A 383 -21.65 17.75 -14.31
C LYS A 383 -22.09 18.93 -15.17
N GLU A 384 -21.85 20.16 -14.73
CA GLU A 384 -22.14 21.34 -15.53
C GLU A 384 -21.25 21.41 -16.77
N LYS A 385 -19.94 21.15 -16.62
CA LYS A 385 -19.03 21.02 -17.77
C LYS A 385 -19.54 19.99 -18.77
N ARG A 386 -19.94 18.81 -18.28
CA ARG A 386 -20.48 17.72 -19.11
C ARG A 386 -21.78 18.11 -19.84
N ALA A 387 -22.67 18.87 -19.20
CA ALA A 387 -23.89 19.35 -19.83
C ALA A 387 -23.60 20.34 -20.95
N ARG A 388 -22.69 21.31 -20.73
CA ARG A 388 -22.27 22.28 -21.74
C ARG A 388 -21.63 21.61 -22.96
N GLU A 389 -20.79 20.59 -22.76
CA GLU A 389 -20.23 19.77 -23.86
C GLU A 389 -21.31 19.06 -24.69
N LEU A 390 -22.42 18.63 -24.07
CA LEU A 390 -23.53 17.99 -24.78
C LEU A 390 -24.37 19.02 -25.54
N MET A 391 -24.52 20.23 -25.00
CA MET A 391 -25.16 21.35 -25.71
C MET A 391 -24.38 21.75 -26.97
N GLU A 392 -23.05 21.80 -26.90
CA GLU A 392 -22.19 22.04 -28.08
C GLU A 392 -22.36 20.96 -29.15
N LYS A 393 -22.68 19.73 -28.74
CA LYS A 393 -22.99 18.60 -29.64
C LYS A 393 -24.44 18.60 -30.14
N GLY A 394 -25.19 19.67 -29.89
CA GLY A 394 -26.56 19.87 -30.37
C GLY A 394 -27.65 19.26 -29.49
N GLN A 395 -27.35 18.83 -28.26
CA GLN A 395 -28.37 18.36 -27.33
C GLN A 395 -29.07 19.55 -26.67
N GLU A 396 -30.41 19.56 -26.69
CA GLU A 396 -31.20 20.55 -25.97
C GLU A 396 -31.20 20.24 -24.46
N ILE A 397 -30.36 20.98 -23.71
CA ILE A 397 -30.30 20.93 -22.25
C ILE A 397 -30.48 22.36 -21.73
N GLU A 398 -31.44 22.56 -20.82
CA GLU A 398 -31.58 23.83 -20.11
C GLU A 398 -30.82 23.77 -18.78
N ILE A 399 -30.01 24.81 -18.50
CA ILE A 399 -29.32 24.95 -17.21
C ILE A 399 -30.12 25.91 -16.34
N TRP A 400 -30.71 25.39 -15.26
CA TRP A 400 -31.48 26.17 -14.30
C TRP A 400 -30.61 26.56 -13.11
N PRO A 401 -30.73 27.80 -12.60
CA PRO A 401 -30.22 28.13 -11.27
C PRO A 401 -31.12 27.49 -10.19
N ALA A 402 -30.60 27.27 -8.98
CA ALA A 402 -31.34 26.64 -7.89
C ALA A 402 -32.66 27.35 -7.55
N GLU A 403 -32.68 28.68 -7.60
CA GLU A 403 -33.85 29.51 -7.29
C GLU A 403 -35.01 29.25 -8.27
N LYS A 404 -34.69 28.91 -9.52
CA LYS A 404 -35.69 28.55 -10.54
C LYS A 404 -36.31 27.19 -10.21
N LEU A 405 -35.51 26.24 -9.72
CA LEU A 405 -36.04 24.95 -9.25
C LEU A 405 -36.93 25.16 -8.01
N PHE A 406 -36.49 25.96 -7.03
CA PHE A 406 -37.28 26.23 -5.83
C PHE A 406 -38.63 26.85 -6.17
N SER A 407 -38.62 27.84 -7.08
CA SER A 407 -39.85 28.46 -7.59
C SER A 407 -40.75 27.45 -8.30
N ALA A 408 -40.18 26.57 -9.13
CA ALA A 408 -40.96 25.53 -9.81
C ALA A 408 -41.58 24.54 -8.82
N LEU A 409 -40.88 24.22 -7.73
CA LEU A 409 -41.34 23.33 -6.66
C LEU A 409 -42.28 23.99 -5.63
N ASN A 410 -42.58 25.28 -5.78
CA ASN A 410 -43.30 26.10 -4.78
C ASN A 410 -42.63 26.10 -3.41
N LEU A 411 -41.30 26.06 -3.37
CA LEU A 411 -40.49 26.16 -2.16
C LEU A 411 -40.10 27.62 -1.93
N GLU A 412 -40.36 28.17 -0.73
CA GLU A 412 -40.06 29.57 -0.40
C GLU A 412 -38.54 29.77 -0.31
N SER A 413 -37.97 30.71 -1.06
CA SER A 413 -36.58 31.12 -0.85
C SER A 413 -36.54 32.04 0.38
N GLU A 414 -36.15 31.51 1.55
CA GLU A 414 -35.83 32.37 2.69
C GLU A 414 -34.60 33.23 2.32
N GLY A 415 -34.89 34.49 2.00
CA GLY A 415 -33.89 35.48 1.63
C GLY A 415 -32.97 35.85 2.79
N THR A 416 -31.70 36.00 2.42
CA THR A 416 -30.61 36.71 3.08
C THR A 416 -31.09 37.85 4.00
N LYS A 417 -30.68 37.79 5.28
CA LYS A 417 -30.53 38.97 6.16
C LYS A 417 -29.09 39.05 6.65
#